data_AF-A0A9N9CQX9-F1
#
_entry.id   AF-A0A9N9CQX9-F1
#
_cell.length_a   1.000
_cell.length_b   1.000
_cell.length_c   1.000
_cell.angle_alpha   90.00
_cell.angle_beta   90.00
_cell.angle_gamma   90.00
#
_symmetry.space_group_name_H-M   'P 1'
#
loop_
_entity.id
_entity.type
_entity.pdbx_description
1 polymer ?
#
loop_
_entity_poly.entity_id
_entity_poly.type
_entity_poly.pdbx_seq_one_letter_code
_entity_poly.pdbx_strand_id
1 'polypeptide(L)'
;MVSKRSVATQFNITPKQLCEWIKKKIELKNVPPYVKQLNIGARPKYLLLEVDIKNWVKSLRSQQKIVSRQMIRTKAKQLANGFMRHNKFSNQRHTTVAQKLPEDLKPLRDEFLIFDVPSNYTVEETGAHTVSICTTGYEKSNFTVVLGCLADGTKLVSMVIFKLVNVPRQTFPQGIV
;
A
#
# COMPACT_ATOMS: atom_id res chain seq x y z
N MET A 1 36.32 -30.25 0.84
CA MET A 1 35.61 -28.98 0.53
C MET A 1 34.94 -28.47 1.79
N VAL A 2 35.19 -27.23 2.20
CA VAL A 2 34.56 -26.67 3.42
C VAL A 2 33.09 -26.39 3.13
N SER A 3 32.20 -26.85 4.00
CA SER A 3 30.75 -26.62 3.87
C SER A 3 30.43 -25.13 4.01
N LYS A 4 29.54 -24.60 3.17
CA LYS A 4 29.04 -23.21 3.27
C LYS A 4 28.49 -22.89 4.67
N ARG A 5 27.88 -23.87 5.35
CA ARG A 5 27.38 -23.69 6.72
C ARG A 5 28.53 -23.54 7.71
N SER A 6 29.58 -24.35 7.59
CA SER A 6 30.77 -24.27 8.44
C SER A 6 31.48 -22.92 8.29
N VAL A 7 31.62 -22.42 7.06
CA VAL A 7 32.16 -21.07 6.80
C VAL A 7 31.26 -19.99 7.41
N ALA A 8 29.94 -20.10 7.23
CA ALA A 8 29.00 -19.12 7.78
C ALA A 8 29.09 -19.05 9.32
N THR A 9 29.20 -20.20 9.99
CA THR A 9 29.41 -20.28 11.44
C THR A 9 30.75 -19.68 11.87
N GLN A 10 31.84 -19.95 11.13
CA GLN A 10 33.17 -19.41 11.43
C GLN A 10 33.19 -17.87 11.43
N PHE A 11 32.47 -17.25 10.49
CA PHE A 11 32.42 -15.79 10.35
C PHE A 11 31.21 -15.15 11.06
N ASN A 12 30.44 -15.92 11.84
CA ASN A 12 29.23 -15.46 12.52
C ASN A 12 28.23 -14.75 11.58
N ILE A 13 28.06 -15.29 10.37
CA ILE A 13 27.13 -14.80 9.35
C ILE A 13 26.06 -15.86 9.07
N THR A 14 24.90 -15.45 8.56
CA THR A 14 23.89 -16.42 8.14
C THR A 14 24.29 -17.10 6.83
N PRO A 15 23.99 -18.40 6.64
CA PRO A 15 24.25 -19.09 5.37
C PRO A 15 23.60 -18.42 4.15
N LYS A 16 22.47 -17.73 4.35
CA LYS A 16 21.78 -16.95 3.32
C LYS A 16 22.61 -15.75 2.86
N GLN A 17 23.15 -14.97 3.80
CA GLN A 17 24.06 -13.85 3.48
C GLN A 17 25.28 -14.33 2.69
N LEU A 18 25.89 -15.44 3.11
CA LEU A 18 27.02 -16.04 2.39
C LEU A 18 26.63 -16.43 0.96
N CYS A 19 25.45 -17.03 0.76
CA CYS A 19 24.97 -17.37 -0.58
C CYS A 19 24.72 -16.13 -1.45
N GLU A 20 24.14 -15.06 -0.90
CA GLU A 20 23.93 -13.80 -1.62
C GLU A 20 25.25 -13.14 -2.01
N TRP A 21 26.25 -13.13 -1.13
CA TRP A 21 27.58 -12.59 -1.44
C TRP A 21 28.32 -13.41 -2.49
N ILE A 22 28.18 -14.74 -2.47
CA ILE A 22 28.73 -15.61 -3.53
C ILE A 22 28.08 -15.27 -4.88
N LYS A 23 26.76 -15.08 -4.92
CA LYS A 23 26.05 -14.67 -6.15
C LYS A 23 26.50 -13.30 -6.66
N LYS A 24 26.72 -12.33 -5.75
CA LYS A 24 27.14 -10.97 -6.07
C LYS A 24 28.67 -10.77 -6.08
N LYS A 25 29.46 -11.84 -6.07
CA LYS A 25 30.93 -11.79 -5.86
C LYS A 25 31.64 -10.87 -6.85
N ILE A 26 31.24 -10.88 -8.11
CA ILE A 26 31.84 -10.05 -9.17
C ILE A 26 31.54 -8.57 -8.90
N GLU A 27 30.27 -8.25 -8.61
CA GLU A 27 29.85 -6.89 -8.26
C GLU A 27 30.60 -6.39 -7.03
N LEU A 28 30.66 -7.19 -5.96
CA LEU A 28 31.36 -6.87 -4.71
C LEU A 28 32.85 -6.57 -4.89
N LYS A 29 33.52 -7.26 -5.83
CA LYS A 29 34.94 -7.04 -6.13
C LYS A 29 35.20 -5.76 -6.91
N ASN A 30 34.23 -5.32 -7.73
CA ASN A 30 34.36 -4.15 -8.58
C ASN A 30 33.97 -2.83 -7.88
N VAL A 31 33.59 -2.89 -6.60
CA VAL A 31 33.18 -1.73 -5.81
C VAL A 31 34.38 -0.86 -5.47
N PRO A 32 34.31 0.47 -5.68
CA PRO A 32 35.36 1.38 -5.24
C PRO A 32 35.56 1.35 -3.71
N PRO A 33 36.80 1.44 -3.20
CA PRO A 33 37.10 1.24 -1.78
C PRO A 33 36.48 2.28 -0.82
N TYR A 34 36.01 3.42 -1.33
CA TYR A 34 35.34 4.46 -0.54
C TYR A 34 33.84 4.21 -0.34
N VAL A 35 33.24 3.23 -1.02
CA VAL A 35 31.80 2.93 -0.93
C VAL A 35 31.52 2.12 0.33
N LYS A 36 30.88 2.76 1.32
CA LYS A 36 30.57 2.13 2.61
C LYS A 36 29.37 1.18 2.57
N GLN A 37 28.45 1.36 1.62
CA GLN A 37 27.21 0.56 1.52
C GLN A 37 26.80 0.39 0.05
N LEU A 38 26.41 -0.83 -0.32
CA LEU A 38 25.99 -1.17 -1.68
C LEU A 38 24.47 -1.20 -1.88
N ASN A 39 23.73 -1.41 -0.81
CA ASN A 39 22.28 -1.34 -0.85
C ASN A 39 21.90 0.14 -0.76
N ILE A 40 21.58 0.75 -1.90
CA ILE A 40 21.20 2.17 -2.04
C ILE A 40 19.88 2.49 -1.28
N GLY A 41 19.21 1.46 -0.74
CA GLY A 41 17.94 1.56 -0.03
C GLY A 41 16.74 1.44 -0.98
N ALA A 42 15.57 1.78 -0.47
CA ALA A 42 14.36 1.82 -1.28
C ALA A 42 14.47 2.93 -2.34
N ARG A 43 13.94 2.66 -3.54
CA ARG A 43 13.87 3.68 -4.59
C ARG A 43 12.90 4.80 -4.19
N PRO A 44 13.17 6.05 -4.59
CA PRO A 44 12.22 7.16 -4.50
C PRO A 44 10.84 6.76 -5.03
N LYS A 45 9.79 7.03 -4.25
CA LYS A 45 8.41 6.81 -4.72
C LYS A 45 7.96 7.91 -5.65
N TYR A 46 8.43 9.14 -5.42
CA TYR A 46 8.02 10.33 -6.15
C TYR A 46 9.26 11.03 -6.72
N LEU A 47 9.81 10.47 -7.80
CA LEU A 47 11.09 10.90 -8.39
C LEU A 47 11.18 12.41 -8.61
N LEU A 48 10.18 13.00 -9.28
CA LEU A 48 10.18 14.43 -9.62
C LEU A 48 10.10 15.31 -8.36
N LEU A 49 9.17 15.01 -7.46
CA LEU A 49 9.00 15.77 -6.21
C LEU A 49 10.25 15.71 -5.32
N GLU A 50 10.88 14.54 -5.23
CA GLU A 50 12.10 14.36 -4.44
C GLU A 50 13.29 15.13 -5.05
N VAL A 51 13.40 15.17 -6.38
CA VAL A 51 14.42 15.97 -7.08
C VAL A 51 14.24 17.46 -6.83
N ASP A 52 13.01 17.97 -6.94
CA ASP A 52 12.71 19.39 -6.71
C ASP A 52 13.02 19.81 -5.27
N ILE A 53 12.60 19.00 -4.30
CA ILE A 53 12.91 19.23 -2.88
C ILE A 53 14.42 19.19 -2.67
N LYS A 54 15.14 18.22 -3.24
CA LYS A 54 16.60 18.08 -3.10
C LYS A 54 17.34 19.30 -3.66
N ASN A 55 16.95 19.78 -4.84
CA ASN A 55 17.54 20.96 -5.47
C ASN A 55 17.26 22.23 -4.65
N TRP A 56 16.03 22.37 -4.14
CA TRP A 56 15.67 23.47 -3.25
C TRP A 56 16.47 23.48 -1.95
N VAL A 57 16.67 22.31 -1.31
CA VAL A 57 17.52 22.19 -0.11
C VAL A 57 18.96 22.57 -0.42
N LYS A 58 19.53 22.07 -1.53
CA LYS A 58 20.89 22.41 -1.95
C LYS A 58 21.08 23.91 -2.16
N SER A 59 20.10 24.57 -2.79
CA SER A 59 20.09 26.03 -2.98
C SER A 59 20.08 26.81 -1.67
N LEU A 60 19.29 26.40 -0.68
CA LEU A 60 19.28 27.06 0.63
C LEU A 60 20.58 26.82 1.40
N ARG A 61 21.14 25.61 1.31
CA ARG A 61 22.40 25.27 1.98
C ARG A 61 23.61 25.95 1.34
N SER A 62 23.62 26.19 0.02
CA SER A 62 24.67 27.00 -0.61
C SER A 62 24.65 28.45 -0.13
N GLN A 63 23.47 28.96 0.26
CA GLN A 63 23.29 30.26 0.91
C GLN A 63 23.53 30.24 2.44
N GLN A 64 24.04 29.13 3.00
CA GLN A 64 24.24 28.92 4.43
C GLN A 64 22.96 29.08 5.29
N LYS A 65 21.78 28.98 4.68
CA LYS A 65 20.52 29.04 5.41
C LYS A 65 20.26 27.73 6.16
N ILE A 66 19.62 27.84 7.32
CA ILE A 66 19.17 26.70 8.10
C ILE A 66 17.96 26.09 7.37
N VAL A 67 17.97 24.77 7.22
CA VAL A 67 16.85 24.01 6.63
C VAL A 67 16.41 22.97 7.63
N SER A 68 15.23 23.18 8.23
CA SER A 68 14.64 22.22 9.18
C SER A 68 13.79 21.19 8.46
N ARG A 69 13.56 20.04 9.11
CA ARG A 69 12.65 19.00 8.61
C ARG A 69 11.24 19.53 8.35
N GLN A 70 10.78 20.47 9.18
CA GLN A 70 9.46 21.07 9.01
C GLN A 70 9.39 21.94 7.75
N MET A 71 10.45 22.69 7.43
CA MET A 71 10.53 23.47 6.19
C MET A 71 10.42 22.56 4.96
N ILE A 72 11.07 21.40 4.98
CA ILE A 72 11.00 20.41 3.89
C ILE A 72 9.55 19.90 3.72
N ARG A 73 8.90 19.54 4.83
CA ARG A 73 7.48 19.10 4.80
C ARG A 73 6.56 20.20 4.28
N THR A 74 6.74 21.43 4.73
CA THR A 74 5.95 22.58 4.27
C THR A 74 6.17 22.83 2.78
N LYS A 75 7.42 22.78 2.30
CA LYS A 75 7.73 22.93 0.86
C LYS A 75 7.12 21.81 0.03
N ALA A 76 7.20 20.56 0.48
CA ALA A 76 6.58 19.42 -0.19
C ALA A 76 5.06 19.60 -0.31
N LYS A 77 4.40 20.01 0.78
CA LYS A 77 2.97 20.33 0.78
C LYS A 77 2.64 21.49 -0.15
N GLN A 78 3.47 22.54 -0.19
CA GLN A 78 3.28 23.66 -1.12
C GLN A 78 3.37 23.22 -2.57
N LEU A 79 4.34 22.37 -2.92
CA LEU A 79 4.47 21.81 -4.28
C LEU A 79 3.27 20.94 -4.65
N ALA A 80 2.84 20.05 -3.74
CA ALA A 80 1.65 19.22 -3.95
C ALA A 80 0.38 20.06 -4.11
N ASN A 81 0.19 21.08 -3.28
CA ASN A 81 -0.95 21.99 -3.38
C ASN A 81 -0.90 22.82 -4.67
N GLY A 82 0.30 23.24 -5.11
CA GLY A 82 0.49 23.92 -6.39
C GLY A 82 0.07 23.03 -7.57
N PHE A 83 0.48 21.76 -7.55
CA PHE A 83 0.02 20.76 -8.52
C PHE A 83 -1.50 20.64 -8.56
N MET A 84 -2.16 20.52 -7.40
CA MET A 84 -3.63 20.48 -7.34
C MET A 84 -4.26 21.72 -7.97
N ARG A 85 -3.76 22.92 -7.65
CA ARG A 85 -4.29 24.18 -8.18
C ARG A 85 -4.09 24.33 -9.68
N HIS A 86 -2.91 24.00 -10.20
CA HIS A 86 -2.58 24.15 -11.62
C HIS A 86 -3.37 23.18 -12.50
N ASN A 87 -3.56 21.96 -12.03
CA ASN A 87 -4.34 20.94 -12.73
C ASN A 87 -5.83 21.02 -12.40
N LYS A 88 -6.27 22.06 -11.68
CA LYS A 88 -7.65 22.27 -11.27
C LYS A 88 -8.24 21.04 -10.57
N PHE A 89 -7.49 20.37 -9.72
CA PHE A 89 -8.00 19.30 -8.87
C PHE A 89 -8.46 19.83 -7.53
N SER A 90 -9.55 19.26 -7.01
CA SER A 90 -10.13 19.60 -5.72
C SER A 90 -10.63 18.34 -5.01
N ASN A 91 -10.66 18.37 -3.68
CA ASN A 91 -11.33 17.32 -2.92
C ASN A 91 -12.83 17.55 -3.05
N GLN A 92 -13.53 16.58 -3.61
CA GLN A 92 -14.97 16.60 -3.77
C GLN A 92 -15.62 15.52 -2.91
N ARG A 93 -16.83 15.79 -2.44
CA ARG A 93 -17.68 14.76 -1.83
C ARG A 93 -18.29 13.93 -2.94
N HIS A 94 -18.29 12.60 -2.78
CA HIS A 94 -18.94 11.73 -3.75
C HIS A 94 -20.44 12.05 -3.85
N THR A 95 -20.97 11.93 -5.06
CA THR A 95 -22.41 11.92 -5.30
C THR A 95 -22.75 10.53 -5.82
N THR A 96 -23.50 9.75 -5.03
CA THR A 96 -23.66 8.32 -5.32
C THR A 96 -24.54 8.10 -6.55
N VAL A 97 -23.94 7.55 -7.60
CA VAL A 97 -24.63 6.83 -8.70
C VAL A 97 -24.00 5.45 -8.75
N ALA A 98 -24.73 4.42 -8.30
CA ALA A 98 -24.24 3.04 -8.32
C ALA A 98 -24.09 2.57 -9.78
N GLN A 99 -22.85 2.37 -10.25
CA GLN A 99 -22.59 1.76 -11.54
C GLN A 99 -22.54 0.22 -11.42
N LYS A 100 -22.97 -0.47 -12.46
CA LYS A 100 -22.98 -1.93 -12.51
C LYS A 100 -21.54 -2.45 -12.72
N LEU A 101 -21.12 -3.41 -11.91
CA LEU A 101 -19.81 -4.05 -12.04
C LEU A 101 -19.67 -4.68 -13.46
N PRO A 102 -18.54 -4.45 -14.16
CA PRO A 102 -18.24 -5.10 -15.43
C PRO A 102 -18.40 -6.63 -15.37
N GLU A 103 -18.92 -7.23 -16.44
CA GLU A 103 -19.32 -8.64 -16.48
C GLU A 103 -18.14 -9.61 -16.26
N ASP A 104 -16.94 -9.21 -16.69
CA ASP A 104 -15.67 -9.92 -16.56
C ASP A 104 -15.13 -10.00 -15.12
N LEU A 105 -15.54 -9.09 -14.24
CA LEU A 105 -15.08 -9.04 -12.84
C LEU A 105 -16.03 -9.69 -11.83
N LYS A 106 -17.20 -10.13 -12.29
CA LYS A 106 -18.19 -10.84 -11.47
C LYS A 106 -17.67 -12.13 -10.80
N PRO A 107 -16.81 -12.95 -11.41
CA PRO A 107 -16.35 -14.21 -10.80
C PRO A 107 -15.42 -14.00 -9.60
N LEU A 108 -14.69 -12.87 -9.55
CA LEU A 108 -13.73 -12.54 -8.50
C LEU A 108 -14.41 -12.07 -7.20
N ARG A 109 -15.72 -11.83 -7.25
CA ARG A 109 -16.53 -11.32 -6.15
C ARG A 109 -16.78 -12.36 -5.06
N ASP A 110 -16.70 -13.64 -5.40
CA ASP A 110 -17.06 -14.73 -4.48
C ASP A 110 -15.91 -15.16 -3.54
N GLU A 111 -14.71 -14.58 -3.68
CA GLU A 111 -13.50 -15.04 -2.95
C GLU A 111 -12.93 -14.05 -1.90
N PHE A 112 -13.40 -12.80 -1.79
CA PHE A 112 -12.78 -11.83 -0.86
C PHE A 112 -13.75 -11.13 0.13
N LEU A 113 -13.40 -11.21 1.41
CA LEU A 113 -13.98 -10.49 2.55
C LEU A 113 -13.48 -9.04 2.59
N ILE A 114 -14.41 -8.10 2.42
CA ILE A 114 -14.51 -6.66 2.80
C ILE A 114 -15.15 -5.93 1.60
N PHE A 115 -16.44 -5.56 1.74
CA PHE A 115 -17.33 -5.11 0.67
C PHE A 115 -17.23 -3.61 0.27
N ASP A 116 -16.04 -3.01 0.32
CA ASP A 116 -15.76 -1.57 0.15
C ASP A 116 -16.18 -0.66 1.31
N VAL A 117 -15.22 0.11 1.83
CA VAL A 117 -15.45 1.28 2.70
C VAL A 117 -14.81 2.50 2.01
N PRO A 118 -15.47 3.08 0.98
CA PRO A 118 -14.90 4.21 0.26
C PRO A 118 -14.87 5.45 1.16
N SER A 119 -13.81 6.26 1.02
CA SER A 119 -13.72 7.57 1.66
C SER A 119 -14.85 8.50 1.18
N ASN A 120 -15.34 9.37 2.07
CA ASN A 120 -16.34 10.39 1.74
C ASN A 120 -15.80 11.51 0.82
N TYR A 121 -14.48 11.53 0.61
CA TYR A 121 -13.80 12.50 -0.24
C TYR A 121 -12.89 11.80 -1.24
N THR A 122 -12.89 12.29 -2.48
CA THR A 122 -11.97 11.91 -3.55
C THR A 122 -11.47 13.15 -4.28
N VAL A 123 -10.39 13.00 -5.05
CA VAL A 123 -9.84 14.08 -5.88
C VAL A 123 -10.53 14.05 -7.24
N GLU A 124 -11.08 15.18 -7.66
CA GLU A 124 -11.71 15.35 -8.97
C GLU A 124 -11.41 16.72 -9.56
N GLU A 125 -11.67 16.87 -10.87
CA GLU A 125 -11.60 18.17 -11.53
C GLU A 125 -12.54 19.18 -10.84
N THR A 126 -12.03 20.39 -10.67
CA THR A 126 -12.72 21.49 -10.00
C THR A 126 -13.87 21.93 -10.88
N GLY A 127 -15.09 21.80 -10.35
CA GLY A 127 -16.33 22.09 -11.08
C GLY A 127 -17.00 20.85 -11.68
N ALA A 128 -16.46 19.65 -11.46
CA ALA A 128 -17.15 18.41 -11.82
C ALA A 128 -18.54 18.36 -11.17
N HIS A 129 -19.58 18.14 -11.99
CA HIS A 129 -20.97 18.10 -11.55
C HIS A 129 -21.34 16.82 -10.78
N THR A 130 -20.69 15.70 -11.12
CA THR A 130 -20.93 14.39 -10.51
C THR A 130 -19.59 13.75 -10.23
N VAL A 131 -19.45 13.16 -9.04
CA VAL A 131 -18.24 12.48 -8.60
C VAL A 131 -18.61 11.02 -8.35
N SER A 132 -18.44 10.22 -9.39
CA SER A 132 -18.73 8.79 -9.37
C SER A 132 -17.51 8.00 -8.92
N ILE A 133 -17.68 7.18 -7.89
CA ILE A 133 -16.69 6.21 -7.47
C ILE A 133 -17.22 4.83 -7.89
N CYS A 134 -16.40 4.02 -8.55
CA CYS A 134 -16.75 2.64 -8.81
C CYS A 134 -16.64 1.85 -7.51
N THR A 135 -17.77 1.35 -7.04
CA THR A 135 -17.86 0.51 -5.84
C THR A 135 -18.64 -0.75 -6.17
N THR A 136 -18.49 -1.77 -5.34
CA THR A 136 -19.21 -3.03 -5.50
C THR A 136 -20.73 -2.89 -5.29
N GLY A 137 -21.21 -1.74 -4.80
CA GLY A 137 -22.62 -1.50 -4.46
C GLY A 137 -23.05 -2.04 -3.09
N TYR A 138 -22.11 -2.56 -2.28
CA TYR A 138 -22.37 -3.18 -0.97
C TYR A 138 -21.80 -2.37 0.21
N GLU A 139 -21.53 -1.08 0.00
CA GLU A 139 -20.83 -0.18 0.94
C GLU A 139 -21.50 -0.09 2.33
N LYS A 140 -22.80 -0.41 2.43
CA LYS A 140 -23.60 -0.40 3.66
C LYS A 140 -23.97 -1.80 4.17
N SER A 141 -23.55 -2.85 3.47
CA SER A 141 -23.83 -4.23 3.85
C SER A 141 -22.83 -4.67 4.92
N ASN A 142 -23.29 -4.68 6.16
CA ASN A 142 -22.52 -5.22 7.29
C ASN A 142 -23.09 -6.58 7.68
N PHE A 143 -22.24 -7.59 7.72
CA PHE A 143 -22.54 -8.87 8.38
C PHE A 143 -21.53 -9.13 9.47
N THR A 144 -21.95 -9.89 10.49
CA THR A 144 -21.13 -10.27 11.62
C THR A 144 -20.83 -11.76 11.49
N VAL A 145 -19.56 -12.13 11.36
CA VAL A 145 -19.13 -13.52 11.41
C VAL A 145 -18.76 -13.86 12.84
N VAL A 146 -19.45 -14.82 13.43
CA VAL A 146 -19.11 -15.40 14.73
C VAL A 146 -18.24 -16.63 14.46
N LEU A 147 -17.00 -16.56 14.91
CA LEU A 147 -16.03 -17.64 14.85
C LEU A 147 -15.82 -18.19 16.25
N GLY A 148 -15.87 -19.51 16.39
CA GLY A 148 -15.61 -20.20 17.66
C GLY A 148 -14.60 -21.32 17.49
N CYS A 149 -13.79 -21.55 18.51
CA CYS A 149 -12.93 -22.73 18.61
C CYS A 149 -13.02 -23.33 20.01
N LEU A 150 -12.93 -24.66 20.08
CA LEU A 150 -12.85 -25.41 21.32
C LEU A 150 -11.39 -25.50 21.80
N ALA A 151 -11.18 -25.84 23.08
CA ALA A 151 -9.85 -25.90 23.71
C ALA A 151 -8.92 -26.96 23.11
N ASP A 152 -9.49 -27.94 22.42
CA ASP A 152 -8.80 -28.98 21.65
C ASP A 152 -8.32 -28.51 20.27
N GLY A 153 -8.62 -27.26 19.89
CA GLY A 153 -8.30 -26.70 18.57
C GLY A 153 -9.35 -26.99 17.50
N THR A 154 -10.45 -27.67 17.83
CA THR A 154 -11.55 -27.93 16.90
C THR A 154 -12.28 -26.62 16.57
N LYS A 155 -12.44 -26.32 15.27
CA LYS A 155 -13.16 -25.13 14.80
C LYS A 155 -14.66 -25.40 14.84
N LEU A 156 -15.40 -24.53 15.53
CA LEU A 156 -16.86 -24.55 15.51
C LEU A 156 -17.37 -24.02 14.17
N VAL A 157 -18.58 -24.43 13.81
CA VAL A 157 -19.28 -23.95 12.62
C VAL A 157 -19.39 -22.43 12.70
N SER A 158 -18.90 -21.75 11.66
CA SER A 158 -18.98 -20.30 11.56
C SER A 158 -20.42 -19.86 11.35
N MET A 159 -20.89 -18.91 12.16
CA MET A 159 -22.23 -18.32 12.02
C MET A 159 -22.12 -16.94 11.37
N VAL A 160 -22.91 -16.66 10.34
CA VAL A 160 -22.93 -15.37 9.64
C VAL A 160 -24.25 -14.66 9.87
N ILE A 161 -24.21 -13.57 10.64
CA ILE A 161 -25.38 -12.77 10.98
C ILE A 161 -25.46 -11.57 10.03
N PHE A 162 -26.49 -11.55 9.17
CA PHE A 162 -26.81 -10.39 8.33
C PHE A 162 -27.71 -9.42 9.11
N LYS A 163 -27.40 -8.12 9.09
CA LYS A 163 -28.28 -7.07 9.64
C LYS A 163 -29.46 -6.69 8.72
N LEU A 164 -29.76 -7.51 7.70
CA LEU A 164 -30.76 -7.21 6.68
C LEU A 164 -32.12 -7.84 7.03
N VAL A 165 -33.21 -7.13 6.74
CA VAL A 165 -34.59 -7.64 6.84
C VAL A 165 -34.86 -8.73 5.78
N ASN A 166 -34.10 -8.72 4.67
CA ASN A 166 -34.16 -9.73 3.62
C ASN A 166 -32.83 -10.48 3.53
N VAL A 167 -32.84 -11.75 3.94
CA VAL A 167 -31.71 -12.66 3.73
C VAL A 167 -31.57 -12.94 2.22
N PRO A 168 -30.37 -12.82 1.63
CA PRO A 168 -30.18 -13.16 0.22
C PRO A 168 -30.53 -14.64 0.00
N ARG A 169 -31.34 -14.93 -1.02
CA ARG A 169 -31.81 -16.30 -1.36
C ARG A 169 -30.73 -17.13 -2.07
N GLN A 170 -29.47 -16.99 -1.66
CA GLN A 170 -28.36 -17.74 -2.23
C GLN A 170 -28.07 -18.97 -1.36
N THR A 171 -27.59 -20.04 -1.98
CA THR A 171 -27.11 -21.22 -1.27
C THR A 171 -25.77 -20.90 -0.61
N PHE A 172 -25.75 -20.89 0.71
CA PHE A 172 -24.52 -20.71 1.48
C PHE A 172 -23.64 -21.97 1.36
N PRO A 173 -22.30 -21.81 1.34
CA PRO A 173 -21.40 -22.94 1.28
C PRO A 173 -21.50 -23.80 2.55
N GLN A 174 -21.21 -25.09 2.38
CA GLN A 174 -21.35 -26.09 3.44
C GLN A 174 -20.41 -25.77 4.62
N GLY A 175 -20.97 -25.61 5.82
CA GLY A 175 -20.22 -25.21 7.03
C GLY A 175 -20.43 -23.75 7.47
N ILE A 176 -21.33 -23.01 6.83
CA ILE A 176 -21.80 -21.68 7.26
C ILE A 176 -23.28 -21.77 7.66
N VAL A 177 -23.62 -21.23 8.83
CA VAL A 177 -25.00 -21.13 9.36
C VAL A 177 -25.43 -19.68 9.47
#